data_AF-A0A353M1W7-F1
#
_entry.id   AF-A0A353M1W7-F1
#
_cell.length_a   1.000
_cell.length_b   1.000
_cell.length_c   1.000
_cell.angle_alpha   90.00
_cell.angle_beta   90.00
_cell.angle_gamma   90.00
#
_symmetry.space_group_name_H-M   'P 1'
#
loop_
_entity.id
_entity.type
_entity.pdbx_description
1 polymer ?
#
loop_
_entity_poly.entity_id
_entity_poly.type
_entity_poly.pdbx_seq_one_letter_code
_entity_poly.pdbx_strand_id
1 'polypeptide(L)' 'KKEVDIATIAVGLISTIELAREIVFNGRADFVALGRELLRNPYWVLQAKADEEIWPWQYHRAMLRK' A
#
# COMPACT_ATOMS: atom_id res chain seq x y z
N LYS A 1 11.41 13.13 9.06
CA LYS A 1 12.40 12.62 8.09
C LYS A 1 13.46 13.66 7.72
N LYS A 2 13.20 14.62 6.82
CA LYS A 2 14.26 15.53 6.29
C LYS A 2 15.09 16.27 7.33
N GLU A 3 14.46 16.84 8.36
CA GLU A 3 15.17 17.68 9.34
C GLU A 3 15.91 16.91 10.44
N VAL A 4 15.44 15.69 10.76
CA VAL A 4 15.88 14.95 11.96
C VAL A 4 16.37 13.54 11.65
N ASP A 5 16.44 13.17 10.37
CA ASP A 5 16.89 11.89 9.83
C ASP A 5 16.37 10.64 10.54
N ILE A 6 15.08 10.67 10.91
CA ILE A 6 14.38 9.53 11.51
C ILE A 6 13.35 8.95 10.55
N ALA A 7 13.20 7.62 10.60
CA ALA A 7 12.18 6.90 9.84
C ALA A 7 10.76 7.36 10.26
N THR A 8 9.88 7.51 9.29
CA THR A 8 8.53 8.07 9.46
C THR A 8 7.47 7.28 8.71
N ILE A 9 6.25 7.31 9.23
CA ILE A 9 5.08 6.68 8.61
C ILE A 9 4.06 7.78 8.28
N ALA A 10 3.66 7.89 7.02
CA ALA A 10 2.59 8.79 6.61
C ALA A 10 1.22 8.14 6.83
N VAL A 11 0.24 8.91 7.33
CA VAL A 11 -1.14 8.46 7.55
C VAL A 11 -2.10 9.63 7.34
N GLY A 12 -3.38 9.31 7.08
CA GLY A 12 -4.46 10.30 6.99
C GLY A 12 -4.96 10.51 5.56
N LEU A 13 -6.20 10.07 5.31
CA LEU A 13 -6.87 10.17 3.99
C LEU A 13 -6.08 9.59 2.80
N ILE A 14 -5.15 8.68 3.05
CA ILE A 14 -4.48 7.91 2.00
C ILE A 14 -5.37 6.72 1.64
N SER A 15 -5.82 6.65 0.38
CA SER A 15 -6.73 5.60 -0.10
C SER A 15 -6.42 5.07 -1.50
N THR A 16 -5.52 5.71 -2.26
CA THR A 16 -5.15 5.29 -3.62
C THR A 16 -3.73 4.75 -3.66
N ILE A 17 -3.50 3.78 -4.54
CA ILE A 17 -2.19 3.13 -4.70
C ILE A 17 -1.17 4.15 -5.22
N GLU A 18 -1.61 5.05 -6.10
CA GLU A 18 -0.80 6.10 -6.70
C GLU A 18 -0.28 7.07 -5.63
N LEU A 19 -1.13 7.50 -4.70
CA LEU A 19 -0.72 8.40 -3.61
C LEU A 19 0.22 7.70 -2.63
N ALA A 20 -0.06 6.45 -2.27
CA ALA A 20 0.82 5.69 -1.39
C ALA A 20 2.21 5.48 -2.02
N ARG A 21 2.26 5.17 -3.32
CA ARG A 21 3.51 5.05 -4.09
C ARG A 21 4.25 6.37 -4.16
N GLU A 22 3.56 7.46 -4.47
CA GLU A 22 4.15 8.81 -4.54
C GLU A 22 4.86 9.18 -3.22
N ILE A 23 4.20 8.95 -2.08
CA ILE A 23 4.75 9.28 -0.75
C ILE A 23 6.08 8.55 -0.51
N VAL A 24 6.13 7.26 -0.81
CA VAL A 24 7.32 6.42 -0.56
C VAL A 24 8.41 6.72 -1.59
N PHE A 25 8.09 6.74 -2.88
CA PHE A 25 9.08 6.94 -3.96
C PHE A 25 9.69 8.33 -3.94
N ASN A 26 8.95 9.36 -3.53
CA ASN A 26 9.49 10.72 -3.37
C ASN A 26 10.15 10.93 -2.01
N GLY A 27 10.29 9.87 -1.20
CA GLY A 27 10.97 9.90 0.10
C GLY A 27 10.30 10.79 1.14
N ARG A 28 8.99 11.07 1.01
CA ARG A 28 8.23 11.88 1.98
C ARG A 28 8.03 11.15 3.30
N ALA A 29 7.91 9.81 3.25
CA ALA A 29 7.91 8.90 4.39
C ALA A 29 8.56 7.56 4.00
N ASP A 30 8.85 6.73 4.98
CA ASP A 30 9.46 5.41 4.80
C ASP A 30 8.39 4.32 4.69
N PHE A 31 7.24 4.54 5.35
CA PHE A 31 6.07 3.69 5.25
C PHE A 31 4.78 4.51 5.11
N VAL A 32 3.71 3.84 4.70
CA VAL A 32 2.35 4.37 4.64
C VAL A 32 1.45 3.51 5.51
N ALA A 33 0.71 4.15 6.42
CA ALA A 33 -0.33 3.52 7.22
C ALA A 33 -1.70 3.80 6.61
N LEU A 34 -2.52 2.75 6.51
CA LEU A 34 -3.90 2.81 6.04
C LEU A 34 -4.84 2.52 7.21
N GLY A 35 -5.82 3.40 7.42
CA GLY A 35 -6.84 3.24 8.46
C GLY A 35 -8.19 2.81 7.86
N ARG A 36 -9.08 3.78 7.68
CA ARG A 36 -10.44 3.58 7.13
C ARG A 36 -10.47 2.82 5.80
N GLU A 37 -9.43 2.94 4.97
CA GLU A 37 -9.34 2.21 3.70
C GLU A 37 -9.33 0.69 3.92
N LEU A 38 -8.52 0.20 4.85
CA LEU A 38 -8.45 -1.24 5.14
C LEU A 38 -9.74 -1.78 5.76
N LEU A 39 -10.50 -0.93 6.48
CA LEU A 39 -11.78 -1.35 7.06
C LEU A 39 -12.86 -1.65 6.00
N ARG A 40 -12.89 -0.88 4.91
CA ARG A 40 -13.85 -1.08 3.81
C ARG A 40 -13.29 -1.96 2.69
N ASN A 41 -11.97 -2.03 2.55
CA ASN A 41 -11.26 -2.76 1.50
C ASN A 41 -10.04 -3.50 2.10
N PRO A 42 -10.25 -4.64 2.77
CA PRO A 42 -9.17 -5.36 3.44
C PRO A 42 -8.14 -5.95 2.46
N TYR A 43 -8.51 -6.14 1.20
CA TYR A 43 -7.62 -6.69 0.16
C TYR A 43 -6.92 -5.60 -0.66
N TRP A 44 -6.95 -4.35 -0.19
CA TRP A 44 -6.32 -3.20 -0.86
C TRP A 44 -4.87 -3.47 -1.29
N VAL A 45 -4.08 -4.13 -0.42
CA VAL A 45 -2.67 -4.46 -0.71
C VAL A 45 -2.55 -5.47 -1.84
N LEU A 46 -3.43 -6.49 -1.88
CA LEU A 46 -3.46 -7.48 -2.96
C LEU A 46 -3.89 -6.86 -4.30
N GLN A 47 -4.76 -5.85 -4.26
CA GLN A 47 -5.18 -5.10 -5.45
C GLN A 47 -4.07 -4.18 -5.99
N ALA A 48 -3.12 -3.77 -5.13
CA ALA A 48 -2.02 -2.90 -5.55
C ALA A 48 -1.10 -3.53 -6.60
N LYS A 49 -0.98 -4.85 -6.60
CA LYS A 49 -0.23 -5.61 -7.60
C LYS A 49 -0.75 -7.07 -7.64
N ALA A 50 -1.14 -7.52 -8.83
CA ALA A 50 -1.40 -8.94 -9.07
C ALA A 50 -0.06 -9.69 -9.13
N ASP A 51 0.38 -10.21 -7.99
CA ASP A 51 1.65 -10.89 -7.80
C ASP A 51 1.40 -12.24 -7.12
N GLU A 52 1.65 -13.35 -7.84
CA GLU A 52 1.32 -14.70 -7.37
C GLU A 52 2.01 -15.06 -6.05
N GLU A 53 3.18 -14.45 -5.77
CA GLU A 53 3.93 -14.67 -4.54
C GLU A 53 3.24 -14.06 -3.32
N ILE A 54 2.55 -12.93 -3.50
CA ILE A 54 1.86 -12.19 -2.43
C ILE A 54 0.43 -12.73 -2.22
N TRP A 55 -0.20 -13.22 -3.29
CA TRP A 55 -1.55 -13.74 -3.23
C TRP A 55 -1.61 -15.13 -2.58
N PRO A 56 -2.50 -15.36 -1.59
CA PRO A 56 -2.73 -16.70 -1.04
C PRO A 56 -3.11 -17.68 -2.15
N TRP A 57 -2.56 -18.90 -2.10
CA TRP A 57 -2.73 -19.91 -3.16
C TRP A 57 -4.21 -20.22 -3.47
N GLN A 58 -5.07 -20.16 -2.45
CA GLN A 58 -6.51 -20.37 -2.58
C GLN A 58 -7.18 -19.34 -3.51
N TYR A 59 -6.56 -18.15 -3.68
CA TYR A 59 -7.11 -17.02 -4.44
C TYR A 59 -6.41 -16.80 -5.77
N HIS A 60 -5.49 -17.67 -6.18
CA HIS A 60 -4.80 -17.55 -7.48
C HIS A 60 -5.75 -17.46 -8.68
N ARG A 61 -6.91 -18.14 -8.62
CA ARG A 61 -7.94 -18.06 -9.68
C ARG A 61 -8.69 -16.73 -9.73
N ALA A 62 -8.69 -15.97 -8.65
CA ALA A 62 -9.35 -14.67 -8.56
C ALA A 62 -8.42 -13.51 -8.97
N MET A 63 -7.14 -13.79 -9.25
CA MET A 63 -6.23 -12.77 -9.72
C MET A 63 -6.64 -12.24 -11.09
N LEU A 64 -6.60 -10.92 -11.23
CA LEU A 64 -6.70 -10.26 -12.53
C LEU A 64 -5.44 -10.54 -13.34
N ARG A 65 -5.49 -11.54 -14.21
CA ARG A 65 -4.45 -11.79 -15.22
C ARG A 65 -4.57 -10.68 -16.28
N LYS A 66 -3.53 -9.85 -16.39
CA LYS A 66 -3.35 -8.95 -17.54
C LYS A 66 -2.81 -9.72 -18.73
#